data_AF-A0A814TSW5-F1
#
_entry.id   AF-A0A814TSW5-F1
#
_cell.length_a   1.000
_cell.length_b   1.000
_cell.length_c   1.000
_cell.angle_alpha   90.00
_cell.angle_beta   90.00
_cell.angle_gamma   90.00
#
_symmetry.space_group_name_H-M   'P 1'
#
loop_
_entity.id
_entity.type
_entity.pdbx_description
1 polymer ?
#
loop_
_entity_poly.entity_id
_entity_poly.type
_entity_poly.pdbx_seq_one_letter_code
_entity_poly.pdbx_strand_id
1 'polypeptide(L)' 'EDSCVPLEFNQTYTDQIIIFSTRTIVEITTLAPNGFSKSPIENYNNNASLWYINITWTPDDPSLIGVSLFCFQ' A
#
# COMPACT_ATOMS: atom_id res chain seq x y z
N GLU A 1 7.78 11.01 10.23
CA GLU A 1 6.64 10.87 11.17
C GLU A 1 5.79 9.76 10.62
N ASP A 2 5.77 8.62 11.32
CA ASP A 2 5.05 7.41 10.92
C ASP A 2 3.55 7.72 10.79
N SER A 3 3.07 7.71 9.55
CA SER A 3 1.67 7.98 9.21
C SER A 3 0.83 6.74 9.47
N CYS A 4 0.64 6.38 10.74
CA CYS A 4 -0.24 5.27 11.12
C CYS A 4 -1.71 5.67 10.88
N VAL A 5 -2.39 5.02 9.94
CA VAL A 5 -3.83 5.21 9.71
C VAL A 5 -4.62 4.24 10.59
N PRO A 6 -5.42 4.71 11.56
CA PRO A 6 -6.31 3.84 12.32
C PRO A 6 -7.45 3.34 11.43
N LEU A 7 -7.71 2.03 11.45
CA LEU A 7 -8.77 1.40 10.66
C LEU A 7 -9.74 0.66 11.57
N GLU A 8 -11.04 0.91 11.38
CA GLU A 8 -12.08 0.21 12.12
C GLU A 8 -12.33 -1.19 11.52
N PHE A 9 -12.93 -2.08 12.32
CA PHE A 9 -13.26 -3.44 11.89
C PHE A 9 -14.20 -3.43 10.67
N ASN A 10 -13.94 -4.33 9.71
CA ASN A 10 -14.62 -4.41 8.40
C ASN A 10 -14.48 -3.18 7.49
N GLN A 11 -13.69 -2.17 7.84
CA GLN A 11 -13.34 -1.11 6.90
C GLN A 11 -12.26 -1.61 5.95
N THR A 12 -12.40 -1.22 4.68
CA THR A 12 -11.37 -1.49 3.67
C THR A 12 -10.57 -0.23 3.46
N TYR A 13 -9.28 -0.30 3.79
CA TYR A 13 -8.34 0.75 3.48
C TYR A 13 -7.91 0.67 2.02
N THR A 14 -7.86 1.81 1.36
CA THR A 14 -7.28 1.93 0.03
C THR A 14 -6.39 3.14 -0.01
N ASP A 15 -5.19 2.98 -0.56
CA ASP A 15 -4.26 4.08 -0.77
C ASP A 15 -3.44 3.84 -2.04
N GLN A 16 -2.66 4.84 -2.43
CA GLN A 16 -1.82 4.81 -3.59
C GLN A 16 -0.39 5.17 -3.21
N ILE A 17 0.53 4.24 -3.48
CA ILE A 17 1.96 4.50 -3.31
C ILE A 17 2.50 4.96 -4.66
N ILE A 18 3.04 6.18 -4.70
CA ILE A 18 3.66 6.77 -5.88
C ILE A 18 5.17 6.84 -5.66
N ILE A 19 5.93 6.29 -6.60
CA ILE A 19 7.38 6.19 -6.53
C ILE A 19 7.99 6.87 -7.76
N PHE A 20 8.95 7.76 -7.53
CA PHE A 20 9.79 8.28 -8.59
C PHE A 20 10.96 7.35 -8.85
N SER A 21 11.13 6.92 -10.10
CA SER A 21 12.29 6.13 -10.55
C SER A 21 12.58 6.41 -12.02
N THR A 22 13.84 6.70 -12.33
CA THR A 22 14.32 6.83 -13.71
C THR A 22 14.57 5.48 -14.40
N ARG A 23 14.34 4.37 -13.68
CA ARG A 23 14.42 3.00 -14.19
C ARG A 23 13.07 2.30 -14.07
N THR A 24 12.84 1.31 -14.92
CA THR A 24 11.65 0.45 -14.84
C THR A 24 11.61 -0.26 -13.50
N ILE A 25 10.48 -0.15 -12.80
CA ILE A 25 10.20 -0.92 -11.59
C ILE A 25 9.45 -2.18 -12.03
N VAL A 26 10.02 -3.35 -11.74
CA VAL A 26 9.43 -4.65 -12.08
C VAL A 26 8.73 -5.32 -10.90
N GLU A 27 9.08 -4.91 -9.67
CA GLU A 27 8.52 -5.45 -8.44
C GLU A 27 8.58 -4.40 -7.32
N ILE A 28 7.56 -4.38 -6.47
CA ILE A 28 7.52 -3.64 -5.21
C ILE A 28 7.17 -4.63 -4.11
N THR A 29 8.06 -4.82 -3.15
CA THR A 29 7.86 -5.74 -2.02
C THR A 29 7.43 -4.94 -0.80
N THR A 30 6.34 -5.35 -0.16
CA THR A 30 5.81 -4.73 1.05
C THR A 30 5.82 -5.74 2.19
N LEU A 31 6.15 -5.28 3.40
CA LEU A 31 5.90 -6.04 4.63
C LEU A 31 4.48 -5.68 5.08
N ALA A 32 3.51 -6.51 4.71
CA ALA A 32 2.10 -6.26 5.00
C ALA A 32 1.45 -7.45 5.71
N PRO A 33 0.44 -7.21 6.58
CA PRO A 33 -0.30 -8.26 7.25
C PRO A 33 -1.22 -9.01 6.26
N ASN A 34 -1.83 -10.09 6.75
CA ASN A 34 -2.83 -10.85 6.01
C ASN A 34 -4.00 -9.94 5.55
N GLY A 35 -4.61 -10.29 4.42
CA GLY A 35 -5.66 -9.48 3.78
C GLY A 35 -5.14 -8.30 2.96
N PHE A 36 -3.82 -8.07 2.90
CA PHE A 36 -3.22 -7.02 2.08
C PHE A 36 -3.12 -7.45 0.62
N SER A 37 -3.54 -6.57 -0.27
CA SER A 37 -3.45 -6.75 -1.71
C SER A 37 -2.86 -5.51 -2.38
N LYS A 38 -2.17 -5.73 -3.49
CA LYS A 38 -1.59 -4.68 -4.32
C LYS A 38 -2.00 -4.88 -5.77
N SER A 39 -2.24 -3.80 -6.49
CA SER A 39 -2.41 -3.82 -7.94
C SER A 39 -1.08 -4.16 -8.63
N PRO A 40 -1.13 -4.49 -9.93
CA PRO A 40 0.05 -4.42 -10.80
C PRO A 40 0.70 -3.03 -10.75
N ILE A 41 1.99 -2.99 -11.11
CA ILE A 41 2.76 -1.74 -11.22
C ILE A 41 2.41 -1.05 -12.54
N GLU A 42 2.08 0.23 -12.46
CA GLU A 42 1.71 1.04 -13.62
C GLU A 42 2.39 2.42 -13.59
N ASN A 43 2.38 3.13 -14.71
CA ASN A 43 2.87 4.51 -14.77
C ASN A 43 1.82 5.49 -14.27
N TYR A 44 2.20 6.32 -13.30
CA TYR A 44 1.32 7.30 -12.70
C TYR A 44 1.15 8.50 -13.63
N ASN A 45 -0.09 8.87 -13.96
CA ASN A 45 -0.42 9.98 -14.86
C ASN A 45 0.34 9.96 -16.20
N ASN A 46 0.58 8.76 -16.76
CA ASN A 46 1.36 8.57 -17.99
C ASN A 46 2.80 9.11 -17.94
N ASN A 47 3.36 9.31 -16.74
CA ASN A 47 4.75 9.74 -16.57
C ASN A 47 5.67 8.51 -16.48
N ALA A 48 6.61 8.38 -17.42
CA ALA A 48 7.54 7.25 -17.49
C ALA A 48 8.49 7.14 -16.27
N SER A 49 8.64 8.22 -15.49
CA SER A 49 9.47 8.23 -14.28
C SER A 49 8.65 8.16 -12.98
N LEU A 50 7.32 8.15 -13.06
CA LEU A 50 6.46 7.94 -11.90
C LEU A 50 5.74 6.61 -12.04
N TRP A 51 5.87 5.79 -11.02
CA TRP A 51 5.29 4.47 -10.93
C TRP A 51 4.33 4.46 -9.76
N TYR A 52 3.24 3.71 -9.86
CA TYR A 52 2.33 3.55 -8.73
C TYR A 52 1.81 2.14 -8.60
N ILE A 53 1.44 1.81 -7.37
CA ILE A 53 0.57 0.69 -7.03
C ILE A 53 -0.57 1.21 -6.18
N ASN A 54 -1.76 0.67 -6.42
CA ASN A 54 -2.86 0.79 -5.48
C ASN A 54 -2.73 -0.33 -4.47
N ILE A 55 -2.90 0.02 -3.21
CA ILE A 55 -2.87 -0.91 -2.11
C ILE A 55 -4.26 -0.96 -1.49
N THR A 56 -4.69 -2.16 -1.13
CA THR A 56 -5.98 -2.36 -0.49
C THR A 56 -5.79 -3.34 0.66
N TRP A 57 -6.33 -3.00 1.81
CA TRP A 57 -6.33 -3.89 2.96
C TRP A 57 -7.70 -3.95 3.60
N THR A 58 -8.18 -5.17 3.79
CA THR A 58 -9.37 -5.47 4.57
C THR A 58 -8.94 -6.45 5.66
N PRO A 59 -8.95 -6.05 6.94
CA PRO A 59 -8.62 -6.97 8.02
C PRO A 59 -9.67 -8.08 8.07
N ASP A 60 -9.25 -9.31 7.79
CA ASP A 60 -10.07 -10.52 7.81
C ASP A 60 -9.99 -11.28 9.15
N ASP A 61 -9.05 -10.88 10.01
CA ASP A 61 -8.87 -11.39 11.37
C ASP A 61 -9.09 -10.27 12.41
N PRO A 62 -9.98 -10.46 13.41
CA PRO A 62 -10.22 -9.50 14.50
C PRO A 62 -8.96 -9.13 15.31
N SER A 63 -7.93 -9.97 15.33
CA SER A 63 -6.65 -9.68 15.99
C SER A 63 -5.80 -8.62 15.25
N LEU A 64 -6.16 -8.31 14.00
CA LEU A 64 -5.51 -7.29 13.19
C LEU A 64 -6.14 -5.90 13.33
N ILE A 65 -7.23 -5.77 14.11
CA ILE A 65 -7.87 -4.48 14.40
C ILE A 65 -6.88 -3.58 15.16
N GLY A 66 -6.66 -2.36 14.64
CA GLY A 66 -5.75 -1.39 15.26
C GLY A 66 -4.26 -1.60 14.98
N VAL A 67 -3.89 -2.59 14.15
CA VAL A 67 -2.51 -2.73 13.66
C VAL A 67 -2.21 -1.56 12.71
N SER A 68 -1.15 -0.81 13.01
CA SER A 68 -0.68 0.25 12.13
C SER A 68 -0.09 -0.35 10.86
N LEU A 69 -0.82 -0.21 9.76
CA LEU A 69 -0.26 -0.38 8.44
C LEU A 69 0.58 0.84 8.10
N PHE A 70 1.77 0.63 7.54
CA PHE A 70 2.67 1.69 7.02
C PHE A 70 3.46 2.49 8.06
N CYS A 71 4.15 1.81 8.97
CA CYS A 71 5.33 2.40 9.59
C CYS A 71 6.46 2.43 8.55
N PHE A 72 6.75 3.61 7.99
CA PHE A 72 7.90 3.81 7.11
C PHE A 72 9.06 4.26 7.99
N GLN A 73 10.04 3.38 8.17
CA GLN A 73 11.29 3.73 8.85
C GLN A 73 12.25 4.46 7.91
#